data_AF-A0A7C8MTS0-F1
#
_entry.id   AF-A0A7C8MTS0-F1
#
_cell.length_a   1.000
_cell.length_b   1.000
_cell.length_c   1.000
_cell.angle_alpha   90.00
_cell.angle_beta   90.00
_cell.angle_gamma   90.00
#
_symmetry.space_group_name_H-M   'P 1'
#
loop_
_entity.id
_entity.type
_entity.pdbx_description
1 polymer ?
#
loop_
_entity_poly.entity_id
_entity_poly.type
_entity_poly.pdbx_seq_one_letter_code
_entity_poly.pdbx_strand_id
1 'polypeptide(L)'
;MPLAAFRKSEEHDELTRLANEHLQSDLEPSDRHALVKATTRVATATTVGSLVGLGLGLYASIRVRSVRTGIFAAFRAAERPSSAVFANGRQEAAPDVTPLTRPSKLGDFATYFFFGLGGTMLGGELGLLTGTWSASRGINKDPARKERIEKAYRLFKVDVLRKEIERLENGSTAVTEGSRSWISSTRDIIHKN
;
A
#
# COMPACT_ATOMS: atom_id res chain seq x y z
N MET A 1 4.70 -3.10 -6.78
CA MET A 1 4.70 -4.33 -5.96
C MET A 1 5.51 -5.38 -6.69
N PRO A 2 6.56 -5.95 -6.09
CA PRO A 2 7.43 -6.88 -6.81
C PRO A 2 6.67 -8.20 -7.06
N LEU A 3 6.86 -8.77 -8.25
CA LEU A 3 6.27 -10.03 -8.71
C LEU A 3 6.57 -11.23 -7.78
N ALA A 4 7.58 -11.11 -6.90
CA ALA A 4 7.92 -12.09 -5.88
C ALA A 4 6.81 -12.29 -4.84
N ALA A 5 6.02 -11.27 -4.51
CA ALA A 5 4.91 -11.37 -3.56
C ALA A 5 3.72 -12.21 -4.09
N PHE A 6 3.67 -12.44 -5.40
CA PHE A 6 2.66 -13.28 -6.05
C PHE A 6 3.16 -14.69 -6.37
N ARG A 7 4.44 -15.00 -6.06
CA ARG A 7 4.92 -16.38 -6.16
C ARG A 7 4.28 -17.16 -5.04
N LYS A 8 3.41 -18.11 -5.38
CA LYS A 8 2.93 -19.12 -4.45
C LYS A 8 4.15 -19.89 -3.95
N SER A 9 4.64 -19.54 -2.77
CA SER A 9 5.70 -20.27 -2.10
C SER A 9 5.04 -21.42 -1.33
N GLU A 10 5.69 -22.59 -1.32
CA GLU A 10 5.24 -23.72 -0.50
C GLU A 10 5.11 -23.33 0.97
N GLU A 11 5.95 -22.39 1.42
CA GLU A 11 5.89 -21.73 2.73
C GLU A 11 4.54 -21.02 2.99
N HIS A 12 4.01 -20.26 2.03
CA HIS A 12 2.72 -19.60 2.20
C HIS A 12 1.57 -20.61 2.28
N ASP A 13 1.62 -21.67 1.47
CA ASP A 13 0.61 -22.72 1.49
C ASP A 13 0.67 -23.52 2.82
N GLU A 14 1.86 -23.77 3.34
CA GLU A 14 2.07 -24.44 4.62
C GLU A 14 1.60 -23.61 5.82
N LEU A 15 1.93 -22.31 5.86
CA LEU A 15 1.45 -21.38 6.89
C LEU A 15 -0.07 -21.26 6.84
N THR A 16 -0.65 -21.24 5.64
CA THR A 16 -2.11 -21.22 5.46
C THR A 16 -2.75 -22.50 5.97
N ARG A 17 -2.14 -23.66 5.71
CA ARG A 17 -2.60 -24.95 6.24
C ARG A 17 -2.55 -24.97 7.76
N LEU A 18 -1.42 -24.56 8.36
CA LEU A 18 -1.25 -24.50 9.81
C LEU A 18 -2.25 -23.55 10.46
N ALA A 19 -2.48 -22.38 9.86
CA ALA A 19 -3.49 -21.43 10.33
C ALA A 19 -4.90 -22.04 10.28
N ASN A 20 -5.24 -22.74 9.19
CA ASN A 20 -6.53 -23.42 9.05
C ASN A 20 -6.71 -24.53 10.08
N GLU A 21 -5.66 -25.28 10.40
CA GLU A 21 -5.68 -26.32 11.41
C GLU A 21 -6.01 -25.74 12.79
N HIS A 22 -5.27 -24.72 13.25
CA HIS A 22 -5.57 -24.05 14.53
C HIS A 22 -6.94 -23.36 14.55
N LEU A 23 -7.39 -22.79 13.42
CA LEU A 23 -8.74 -22.23 13.33
C LEU A 23 -9.83 -23.29 13.49
N GLN A 24 -9.59 -24.51 13.04
CA GLN A 24 -10.55 -25.60 13.10
C GLN A 24 -10.48 -26.38 14.42
N SER A 25 -9.28 -26.65 14.94
CA SER A 25 -9.05 -27.44 16.16
C SER A 25 -9.29 -26.67 17.44
N ASP A 26 -8.81 -25.42 17.52
CA ASP A 26 -8.68 -24.71 18.80
C ASP A 26 -9.83 -23.73 19.07
N LEU A 27 -10.65 -23.47 18.06
CA LEU A 27 -11.75 -22.49 18.12
C LEU A 27 -13.11 -23.14 17.94
N GLU A 28 -14.10 -22.57 18.62
CA GLU A 28 -15.49 -22.91 18.40
C GLU A 28 -16.01 -22.35 17.06
N PRO A 29 -17.08 -22.93 16.47
CA PRO A 29 -17.72 -22.36 15.29
C PRO A 29 -18.17 -20.90 15.47
N SER A 30 -18.60 -20.55 16.69
CA SER A 30 -19.04 -19.21 17.07
C SER A 30 -17.90 -18.18 16.99
N ASP A 31 -16.70 -18.57 17.43
CA ASP A 31 -15.51 -17.72 17.46
C ASP A 31 -14.93 -17.54 16.06
N ARG A 32 -14.92 -18.60 15.25
CA ARG A 32 -14.58 -18.51 13.81
C ARG A 32 -15.47 -17.50 13.09
N HIS A 33 -16.78 -17.57 13.30
CA HIS A 33 -17.70 -16.63 12.67
C HIS A 33 -17.47 -15.19 13.15
N ALA A 34 -17.12 -15.00 14.44
CA ALA A 34 -16.75 -13.69 14.96
C ALA A 34 -15.48 -13.13 14.31
N LEU A 35 -14.46 -13.98 14.08
CA LEU A 35 -13.24 -13.60 13.36
C LEU A 35 -13.52 -13.25 11.90
N VAL A 36 -14.30 -14.04 11.18
CA VAL A 36 -14.70 -13.75 9.79
C VAL A 36 -15.49 -12.44 9.71
N LYS A 37 -16.38 -12.19 10.66
CA LYS A 37 -17.13 -10.94 10.74
C LYS A 37 -16.23 -9.75 11.04
N ALA A 38 -15.22 -9.92 11.89
CA ALA A 38 -14.22 -8.91 12.20
C ALA A 38 -13.37 -8.57 10.97
N THR A 39 -12.83 -9.57 10.27
CA THR A 39 -12.05 -9.34 9.04
C THR A 39 -12.88 -8.69 7.94
N THR A 40 -14.13 -9.13 7.77
CA THR A 40 -15.07 -8.52 6.80
C THR A 40 -15.35 -7.06 7.14
N ARG A 41 -15.50 -6.71 8.42
CA ARG A 41 -15.67 -5.30 8.85
C ARG A 41 -14.44 -4.45 8.56
N VAL A 42 -13.25 -4.99 8.79
CA VAL A 42 -12.00 -4.30 8.47
C VAL A 42 -11.92 -4.07 6.97
N ALA A 43 -12.09 -5.13 6.18
CA ALA A 43 -12.03 -5.05 4.72
C ALA A 43 -13.05 -4.05 4.16
N THR A 44 -14.31 -4.13 4.58
CA THR A 44 -15.36 -3.22 4.12
C THR A 44 -15.07 -1.77 4.50
N ALA A 45 -14.62 -1.51 5.73
CA ALA A 45 -14.26 -0.15 6.16
C ALA A 45 -13.05 0.41 5.39
N THR A 46 -12.01 -0.40 5.16
CA THR A 46 -10.86 -0.04 4.32
C THR A 46 -11.29 0.27 2.89
N THR A 47 -12.11 -0.59 2.27
CA THR A 47 -12.60 -0.38 0.90
C THR A 47 -13.42 0.89 0.79
N VAL A 48 -14.37 1.11 1.70
CA VAL A 48 -15.18 2.33 1.73
C VAL A 48 -14.30 3.55 1.95
N GLY A 49 -13.37 3.48 2.90
CA GLY A 49 -12.41 4.55 3.17
C GLY A 49 -11.56 4.90 1.95
N SER A 50 -11.01 3.91 1.25
CA SER A 50 -10.25 4.10 0.01
C SER A 50 -11.09 4.76 -1.09
N LEU A 51 -12.35 4.35 -1.27
CA LEU A 51 -13.23 4.95 -2.27
C LEU A 51 -13.55 6.42 -1.95
N VAL A 52 -13.86 6.71 -0.68
CA VAL A 52 -14.09 8.08 -0.21
C VAL A 52 -12.83 8.92 -0.38
N GLY A 53 -11.67 8.37 0.00
CA GLY A 53 -10.38 9.01 -0.14
C GLY A 53 -10.01 9.31 -1.59
N LEU A 54 -10.27 8.38 -2.52
CA LEU A 54 -10.11 8.59 -3.96
C LEU A 54 -11.01 9.73 -4.44
N GLY A 55 -12.28 9.74 -4.03
CA GLY A 55 -13.22 10.80 -4.37
C GLY A 55 -12.75 12.18 -3.89
N LEU A 56 -12.28 12.27 -2.64
CA LEU A 56 -11.71 13.50 -2.07
C LEU A 56 -10.41 13.92 -2.77
N GLY A 57 -9.56 12.96 -3.12
CA GLY A 57 -8.35 13.19 -3.90
C GLY A 57 -8.67 13.78 -5.28
N LEU A 58 -9.62 13.17 -6.00
CA LEU A 58 -10.09 13.69 -7.29
C LEU A 58 -10.69 15.09 -7.15
N TYR A 59 -11.52 15.33 -6.14
CA TYR A 59 -12.06 16.66 -5.87
C TYR A 59 -10.94 17.70 -5.62
N ALA A 60 -9.95 17.37 -4.78
CA ALA A 60 -8.81 18.23 -4.50
C ALA A 60 -7.98 18.50 -5.76
N SER A 61 -7.79 17.50 -6.63
CA SER A 61 -7.08 17.66 -7.91
C SER A 61 -7.77 18.66 -8.84
N ILE A 62 -9.11 18.58 -8.95
CA ILE A 62 -9.93 19.52 -9.74
C ILE A 62 -9.83 20.92 -9.15
N ARG A 63 -9.88 21.04 -7.81
CA ARG A 63 -9.76 22.32 -7.11
C ARG A 63 -8.40 22.97 -7.30
N VAL A 64 -7.30 22.22 -7.19
CA VAL A 64 -5.94 22.75 -7.40
C VAL A 64 -5.75 23.19 -8.85
N ARG A 65 -6.29 22.43 -9.80
CA ARG A 65 -6.28 22.81 -11.22
C ARG A 65 -6.99 24.13 -11.46
N SER A 66 -8.19 24.32 -10.89
CA SER A 66 -8.95 25.56 -11.08
C SER A 66 -8.22 26.78 -10.50
N VAL A 67 -7.54 26.63 -9.36
CA VAL A 67 -6.68 27.68 -8.79
C VAL A 67 -5.53 28.02 -9.75
N ARG A 68 -4.81 27.02 -10.26
CA ARG A 68 -3.68 27.25 -11.19
C ARG A 68 -4.12 27.96 -12.46
N THR A 69 -5.26 27.57 -13.04
CA THR A 69 -5.79 28.25 -14.24
C THR A 69 -6.20 29.69 -13.94
N GLY A 70 -6.77 29.96 -12.75
CA GLY A 70 -7.12 31.32 -12.33
C GLY A 70 -5.88 32.20 -12.14
N ILE A 71 -4.83 31.66 -11.51
CA ILE A 71 -3.55 32.35 -11.36
C ILE A 71 -2.93 32.68 -12.73
N PHE A 72 -2.90 31.72 -13.64
CA PHE A 72 -2.39 31.94 -14.99
C PHE A 72 -3.20 33.00 -15.76
N ALA A 73 -4.52 32.97 -15.66
CA ALA A 73 -5.39 33.96 -16.27
C ALA A 73 -5.13 35.37 -15.70
N ALA A 74 -4.96 35.49 -14.37
CA ALA A 74 -4.64 36.75 -13.73
C ALA A 74 -3.29 37.31 -14.19
N PHE A 75 -2.22 36.50 -14.25
CA PHE A 75 -0.92 36.95 -14.74
C PHE A 75 -0.91 37.30 -16.23
N ARG A 76 -1.74 36.61 -17.04
CA ARG A 76 -1.87 36.93 -18.46
C ARG A 76 -2.63 38.23 -18.71
N ALA A 77 -3.65 38.52 -17.89
CA ALA A 77 -4.51 39.69 -18.04
C ALA A 77 -3.97 40.94 -17.33
N ALA A 78 -3.10 40.78 -16.34
CA ALA A 78 -2.44 41.90 -15.66
C ALA A 78 -1.44 42.60 -16.58
N GLU A 79 -1.42 43.93 -16.53
CA GLU A 79 -0.39 44.74 -17.18
C GLU A 79 1.00 44.34 -16.62
N ARG A 80 1.93 44.04 -17.53
CA ARG A 80 3.26 43.55 -17.16
C ARG A 80 4.10 44.71 -16.64
N PRO A 81 4.62 44.67 -15.39
CA PRO A 81 5.57 45.68 -14.95
C PRO A 81 6.84 45.59 -15.80
N SER A 82 7.17 46.63 -16.54
CA SER A 82 8.35 46.66 -17.43
C SER A 82 9.66 46.81 -16.66
N SER A 83 9.62 47.35 -15.43
CA SER A 83 10.77 47.50 -14.56
C SER A 83 10.37 47.50 -13.07
N ALA A 84 11.25 46.94 -12.23
CA ALA A 84 11.21 47.10 -10.78
C ALA A 84 12.26 48.13 -10.38
N VAL A 85 11.84 49.17 -9.63
CA VAL A 85 12.74 50.18 -9.07
C VAL A 85 13.11 49.75 -7.65
N PHE A 86 14.37 49.44 -7.41
CA PHE A 86 14.88 49.14 -6.07
C PHE A 86 15.06 50.42 -5.25
N ALA A 87 15.09 50.30 -3.92
CA ALA A 87 15.25 51.44 -3.01
C ALA A 87 16.54 52.27 -3.24
N ASN A 88 17.53 51.70 -3.95
CA ASN A 88 18.77 52.35 -4.38
C ASN A 88 18.66 53.04 -5.76
N GLY A 89 17.47 53.14 -6.35
CA GLY A 89 17.23 53.75 -7.65
C GLY A 89 17.61 52.89 -8.86
N ARG A 90 18.12 51.67 -8.67
CA ARG A 90 18.38 50.73 -9.78
C ARG A 90 17.05 50.25 -10.36
N GLN A 91 16.94 50.30 -11.69
CA GLN A 91 15.86 49.64 -12.43
C GLN A 91 16.35 48.30 -12.97
N GLU A 92 15.65 47.22 -12.66
CA GLU A 92 15.84 45.92 -13.32
C GLU A 92 14.54 45.51 -14.02
N ALA A 93 14.67 44.81 -15.15
CA ALA A 93 13.51 44.26 -15.84
C ALA A 93 12.80 43.25 -14.93
N ALA A 94 11.48 43.39 -14.76
CA ALA A 94 10.74 42.43 -13.97
C ALA A 94 10.80 41.05 -14.64
N PRO A 95 11.10 39.97 -13.89
CA PRO A 95 11.16 38.63 -14.47
C PRO A 95 9.79 38.17 -14.95
N ASP A 96 9.71 37.63 -16.16
CA ASP A 96 8.47 37.02 -16.67
C ASP A 96 8.24 35.67 -15.98
N VAL A 97 7.27 35.65 -15.07
CA VAL A 97 6.85 34.45 -14.32
C VAL A 97 5.73 33.67 -15.02
N THR A 98 5.20 34.17 -16.14
CA THR A 98 4.14 33.52 -16.92
C THR A 98 4.49 32.09 -17.37
N PRO A 99 5.73 31.79 -17.80
CA PRO A 99 6.12 30.43 -18.20
C PRO A 99 6.05 29.42 -17.06
N LEU A 100 6.27 29.86 -15.82
CA LEU A 100 6.28 28.99 -14.63
C LEU A 100 4.86 28.63 -14.15
N THR A 101 3.89 29.49 -14.44
CA THR A 101 2.48 29.28 -14.06
C THR A 101 1.66 28.64 -15.17
N ARG A 102 2.26 28.38 -16.34
CA ARG A 102 1.59 27.81 -17.50
C ARG A 102 1.06 26.39 -17.19
N PRO A 103 -0.24 26.13 -17.39
CA PRO A 103 -0.80 24.78 -17.28
C PRO A 103 -0.11 23.82 -18.27
N SER A 104 0.23 22.62 -17.80
CA SER A 104 0.90 21.60 -18.61
C SER A 104 0.20 20.24 -18.48
N LYS A 105 0.20 19.46 -19.57
CA LYS A 105 -0.44 18.13 -19.59
C LYS A 105 0.20 17.15 -18.60
N LEU A 106 1.53 17.20 -18.47
CA LEU A 106 2.27 16.36 -17.52
C LEU A 106 1.98 16.76 -16.07
N GLY A 107 1.88 18.06 -15.79
CA GLY A 107 1.49 18.56 -14.47
C GLY A 107 0.05 18.17 -14.10
N ASP A 108 -0.86 18.22 -15.07
CA ASP A 108 -2.24 17.77 -14.88
C ASP A 108 -2.28 16.27 -14.56
N PHE A 109 -1.58 15.43 -15.34
CA PHE A 109 -1.48 14.00 -15.07
C PHE A 109 -0.92 13.71 -13.68
N ALA A 110 0.20 14.33 -13.31
CA ALA A 110 0.79 14.18 -12.00
C ALA A 110 -0.19 14.59 -10.88
N THR A 111 -0.95 15.67 -11.09
CA THR A 111 -1.95 16.13 -10.12
C THR A 111 -3.03 15.07 -9.90
N TYR A 112 -3.66 14.54 -10.95
CA TYR A 112 -4.66 13.48 -10.77
C TYR A 112 -4.07 12.19 -10.19
N PHE A 113 -2.87 11.81 -10.62
CA PHE A 113 -2.21 10.60 -10.14
C PHE A 113 -1.88 10.68 -8.65
N PHE A 114 -1.16 11.72 -8.20
CA PHE A 114 -0.73 11.83 -6.80
C PHE A 114 -1.88 12.13 -5.86
N PHE A 115 -2.84 12.97 -6.26
CA PHE A 115 -4.01 13.20 -5.41
C PHE A 115 -4.94 11.98 -5.37
N GLY A 116 -5.09 11.26 -6.48
CA GLY A 116 -5.85 10.00 -6.51
C GLY A 116 -5.20 8.92 -5.66
N LEU A 117 -3.90 8.66 -5.86
CA LEU A 117 -3.15 7.68 -5.09
C LEU A 117 -3.07 8.05 -3.61
N GLY A 118 -2.68 9.29 -3.31
CA GLY A 118 -2.58 9.81 -1.95
C GLY A 118 -3.93 9.80 -1.25
N GLY A 119 -5.00 10.23 -1.92
CA GLY A 119 -6.36 10.16 -1.40
C GLY A 119 -6.80 8.73 -1.09
N THR A 120 -6.55 7.80 -2.00
CA THR A 120 -6.90 6.37 -1.83
C THR A 120 -6.13 5.74 -0.66
N MET A 121 -4.83 6.05 -0.53
CA MET A 121 -4.00 5.55 0.57
C MET A 121 -4.47 6.13 1.91
N LEU A 122 -4.60 7.45 2.03
CA LEU A 122 -5.05 8.10 3.26
C LEU A 122 -6.45 7.63 3.67
N GLY A 123 -7.38 7.56 2.71
CA GLY A 123 -8.71 7.03 2.96
C GLY A 123 -8.70 5.55 3.37
N GLY A 124 -7.85 4.75 2.74
CA GLY A 124 -7.70 3.32 3.05
C GLY A 124 -7.12 3.08 4.44
N GLU A 125 -6.09 3.83 4.84
CA GLU A 125 -5.51 3.75 6.19
C GLU A 125 -6.51 4.20 7.26
N LEU A 126 -7.26 5.28 7.02
CA LEU A 126 -8.33 5.70 7.92
C LEU A 126 -9.46 4.65 8.00
N GLY A 127 -9.84 4.06 6.87
CA GLY A 127 -10.79 2.95 6.82
C GLY A 127 -10.28 1.71 7.55
N LEU A 128 -8.99 1.38 7.44
CA LEU A 128 -8.34 0.29 8.15
C LEU A 128 -8.33 0.52 9.66
N LEU A 129 -7.96 1.73 10.11
CA LEU A 129 -7.93 2.09 11.53
C LEU A 129 -9.34 2.02 12.13
N THR A 130 -10.33 2.63 11.48
CA THR A 130 -11.72 2.61 11.94
C THR A 130 -12.33 1.22 11.91
N GLY A 131 -12.05 0.44 10.86
CA GLY A 131 -12.45 -0.95 10.73
C GLY A 131 -11.85 -1.82 11.83
N THR A 132 -10.55 -1.67 12.11
CA THR A 132 -9.83 -2.40 13.16
C THR A 132 -10.37 -2.05 14.54
N TRP A 133 -10.64 -0.77 14.80
CA TRP A 133 -11.24 -0.34 16.07
C TRP A 133 -12.64 -0.94 16.29
N SER A 134 -13.47 -0.91 15.26
CA SER A 134 -14.82 -1.51 15.28
C SER A 134 -14.78 -3.03 15.44
N ALA A 135 -13.87 -3.70 14.73
CA ALA A 135 -13.65 -5.15 14.82
C ALA A 135 -13.15 -5.56 16.21
N SER A 136 -12.15 -4.84 16.73
CA SER A 136 -11.58 -5.06 18.06
C SER A 136 -12.65 -4.91 19.16
N ARG A 137 -13.49 -3.89 19.08
CA ARG A 137 -14.64 -3.75 20.00
C ARG A 137 -15.61 -4.92 19.91
N GLY A 138 -15.82 -5.46 18.70
CA GLY A 138 -16.68 -6.63 18.48
C GLY A 138 -16.13 -7.91 19.11
N ILE A 139 -14.83 -8.14 19.02
CA ILE A 139 -14.15 -9.30 19.62
C ILE A 139 -14.09 -9.16 21.16
N ASN A 140 -13.74 -7.97 21.65
CA ASN A 140 -13.59 -7.68 23.08
C ASN A 140 -14.91 -7.67 23.88
N LYS A 141 -16.06 -7.74 23.23
CA LYS A 141 -17.37 -7.76 23.91
C LYS A 141 -17.58 -9.03 24.74
N ASP A 142 -16.97 -10.14 24.34
CA ASP A 142 -17.05 -11.42 25.04
C ASP A 142 -15.64 -11.79 25.56
N PRO A 143 -15.39 -11.70 26.87
CA PRO A 143 -14.07 -11.95 27.44
C PRO A 143 -13.62 -13.41 27.29
N ALA A 144 -14.55 -14.37 27.34
CA ALA A 144 -14.22 -15.79 27.20
C ALA A 144 -13.81 -16.12 25.76
N ARG A 145 -14.55 -15.57 24.77
CA ARG A 145 -14.14 -15.65 23.36
C ARG A 145 -12.77 -15.05 23.13
N LYS A 146 -12.53 -13.86 23.68
CA LYS A 146 -11.25 -13.17 23.54
C LYS A 146 -10.10 -14.06 24.02
N GLU A 147 -10.24 -14.64 25.21
CA GLU A 147 -9.22 -15.54 25.78
C GLU A 147 -8.95 -16.77 24.90
N ARG A 148 -10.02 -17.41 24.37
CA ARG A 148 -9.87 -18.54 23.43
C ARG A 148 -9.14 -18.15 22.16
N ILE A 149 -9.49 -17.01 21.56
CA ILE A 149 -8.84 -16.49 20.35
C ILE A 149 -7.36 -16.17 20.62
N GLU A 150 -7.05 -15.52 21.74
CA GLU A 150 -5.67 -15.18 22.10
C GLU A 150 -4.83 -16.43 22.37
N LYS A 151 -5.41 -17.45 23.00
CA LYS A 151 -4.76 -18.74 23.23
C LYS A 151 -4.46 -19.45 21.91
N ALA A 152 -5.45 -19.59 21.03
CA ALA A 152 -5.29 -20.20 19.71
C ALA A 152 -4.22 -19.46 18.88
N TYR A 153 -4.24 -18.13 18.90
CA TYR A 153 -3.24 -17.31 18.20
C TYR A 153 -1.83 -17.48 18.77
N ARG A 154 -1.69 -17.67 20.09
CA ARG A 154 -0.40 -17.93 20.73
C ARG A 154 0.16 -19.29 20.34
N LEU A 155 -0.69 -20.33 20.32
CA LEU A 155 -0.30 -21.67 19.88
C LEU A 155 0.15 -21.66 18.42
N PHE A 156 -0.64 -21.05 17.54
CA PHE A 156 -0.27 -20.84 16.15
C PHE A 156 1.10 -20.16 15.99
N LYS A 157 1.37 -19.09 16.74
CA LYS A 157 2.68 -18.42 16.71
C LYS A 157 3.83 -19.33 17.13
N VAL A 158 3.62 -20.15 18.15
CA VAL A 158 4.62 -21.11 18.61
C VAL A 158 4.94 -22.11 17.50
N ASP A 159 3.93 -22.62 16.80
CA ASP A 159 4.14 -23.61 15.75
C ASP A 159 4.73 -23.01 14.47
N VAL A 160 4.38 -21.75 14.14
CA VAL A 160 5.08 -21.00 13.08
C VAL A 160 6.57 -20.83 13.42
N LEU A 161 6.91 -20.45 14.64
CA LEU A 161 8.29 -20.26 15.07
C LEU A 161 9.07 -21.58 15.08
N ARG A 162 8.43 -22.68 15.50
CA ARG A 162 9.04 -24.01 15.44
C ARG A 162 9.41 -24.41 14.02
N LYS A 163 8.52 -24.18 13.05
CA LYS A 163 8.80 -24.44 11.64
C LYS A 163 9.91 -23.57 11.08
N GLU A 164 9.95 -22.31 11.47
CA GLU A 164 11.03 -21.42 11.05
C GLU A 164 12.37 -21.86 11.64
N ILE A 165 12.41 -22.32 12.89
CA ILE A 165 13.61 -22.92 13.50
C ILE A 165 14.04 -24.17 12.72
N GLU A 166 13.12 -25.10 12.48
CA GLU A 166 13.41 -26.33 11.71
C GLU A 166 13.96 -26.01 10.32
N ARG A 167 13.42 -24.99 9.65
CA ARG A 167 13.91 -24.52 8.35
C ARG A 167 15.33 -23.95 8.43
N LEU A 168 15.62 -23.16 9.46
CA LEU A 168 16.94 -22.59 9.71
C LEU A 168 17.97 -23.68 10.07
N GLU A 169 17.57 -24.69 10.86
CA GLU A 169 18.39 -25.85 11.22
C GLU A 169 18.69 -26.75 10.02
N ASN A 170 17.73 -26.92 9.12
CA ASN A 170 17.91 -27.67 7.86
C ASN A 170 18.75 -26.91 6.81
N GLY A 171 19.34 -25.77 7.16
CA GLY A 171 20.25 -25.02 6.29
C GLY A 171 19.57 -24.29 5.14
N SER A 172 18.25 -24.04 5.22
CA SER A 172 17.55 -23.21 4.24
C SER A 172 17.82 -21.73 4.48
N THR A 173 19.00 -21.27 4.05
CA THR A 173 19.39 -19.86 3.98
C THR A 173 19.59 -19.39 2.53
N ALA A 174 18.67 -19.73 1.61
CA ALA A 174 18.54 -19.11 0.28
C ALA A 174 17.24 -19.67 -0.37
N VAL A 175 16.43 -18.97 -1.19
CA VAL A 175 16.74 -18.54 -2.57
C VAL A 175 17.97 -19.21 -3.18
N THR A 176 18.16 -20.51 -2.96
CA THR A 176 19.22 -21.26 -3.62
C THR A 176 18.69 -21.59 -5.00
N GLU A 177 19.09 -20.76 -5.96
CA GLU A 177 19.71 -21.17 -7.22
C GLU A 177 19.61 -22.68 -7.54
N GLY A 178 18.37 -23.15 -7.71
CA GLY A 178 18.02 -24.53 -8.01
C GLY A 178 17.28 -24.60 -9.33
N SER A 179 17.95 -24.23 -10.42
CA SER A 179 17.71 -24.73 -11.79
C SER A 179 18.61 -23.99 -12.80
N ARG A 180 19.93 -24.16 -12.66
CA ARG A 180 20.90 -23.90 -13.74
C ARG A 180 21.66 -25.17 -14.13
N SER A 181 21.11 -26.36 -13.86
CA SER A 181 21.69 -27.64 -14.28
C SER A 181 21.58 -27.90 -15.79
N TRP A 182 20.83 -27.09 -16.54
CA TRP A 182 20.70 -27.24 -17.99
C TRP A 182 21.79 -26.50 -18.80
N ILE A 183 22.63 -25.66 -18.16
CA ILE A 183 23.68 -24.88 -18.85
C ILE A 183 25.03 -25.63 -18.90
N SER A 184 25.25 -26.65 -18.06
CA SER A 184 26.45 -27.48 -18.15
C SER A 184 26.34 -28.61 -19.19
N SER A 185 25.13 -29.04 -19.58
CA SER A 185 24.94 -30.15 -20.53
C SER A 185 25.24 -29.79 -22.00
N THR A 186 25.41 -28.51 -22.34
CA THR A 186 25.72 -28.06 -23.71
C THR A 186 27.22 -27.93 -24.00
N ARG A 187 28.10 -28.00 -22.99
CA ARG A 187 29.56 -27.99 -23.21
C ARG A 187 30.12 -29.37 -23.56
N ASP A 188 29.50 -30.44 -23.09
CA ASP A 188 29.98 -31.81 -23.38
C ASP A 188 29.58 -32.33 -24.78
N ILE A 189 28.69 -31.61 -25.48
CA ILE A 189 28.27 -31.97 -26.85
C ILE A 189 29.20 -31.34 -27.91
N ILE A 190 29.97 -30.30 -27.57
CA ILE A 190 30.80 -29.56 -28.54
C ILE A 190 32.25 -30.09 -28.62
N HIS A 191 32.71 -30.88 -27.63
CA HIS A 191 34.06 -31.44 -27.60
C HIS A 191 34.17 -32.92 -27.97
N LYS A 192 33.11 -33.51 -28.54
CA LYS A 192 33.10 -34.89 -29.03
C LYS A 192 32.82 -34.92 -30.53
N ASN A 193 33.75 -34.36 -31.30
CA ASN A 193 34.00 -34.70 -32.71
C ASN A 193 35.43 -34.33 -33.08
#